data_AF-A0A838Q3Z2-F1
#
_entry.id   AF-A0A838Q3Z2-F1
#
_cell.length_a   1.000
_cell.length_b   1.000
_cell.length_c   1.000
_cell.angle_alpha   90.00
_cell.angle_beta   90.00
_cell.angle_gamma   90.00
#
_symmetry.space_group_name_H-M   'P 1'
#
loop_
_entity.id
_entity.type
_entity.pdbx_description
1 polymer ?
#
loop_
_entity_poly.entity_id
_entity_poly.type
_entity_poly.pdbx_seq_one_letter_code
_entity_poly.pdbx_strand_id
1 'polypeptide(L)'
;MGGVRVLVGTRKGAFILTADGKREEWNISGPHFAGWELYHVKGSPVDPNRIYASQSSSWFGQIIQRSDDGGKTWATPGGGIETTPDGMPKGEGNKFVYEGVPGTHQW
;
A
#
# COMPACT_ATOMS: atom_id res chain seq x y z
N MET A 1 19.10 18.28 -2.18
CA MET A 1 18.25 18.61 -1.00
C MET A 1 17.44 17.37 -0.64
N GLY A 2 17.44 16.95 0.61
CA GLY A 2 16.63 15.80 1.05
C GLY A 2 15.15 16.18 1.10
N GLY A 3 14.27 15.30 0.62
CA GLY A 3 12.82 15.45 0.74
C GLY A 3 12.28 14.81 2.02
N VAL A 4 11.11 15.24 2.45
CA VAL A 4 10.36 14.67 3.58
C VAL A 4 9.02 14.16 3.08
N ARG A 5 8.63 12.97 3.54
CA ARG A 5 7.31 12.39 3.28
C ARG A 5 6.66 11.97 4.58
N VAL A 6 5.42 12.38 4.79
CA VAL A 6 4.56 11.95 5.90
C VAL A 6 3.43 11.09 5.32
N LEU A 7 3.27 9.90 5.89
CA LEU A 7 2.25 8.93 5.48
C LEU A 7 1.12 8.97 6.52
N VAL A 8 -0.09 9.31 6.08
CA VAL A 8 -1.22 9.53 6.98
C VAL A 8 -2.30 8.51 6.68
N GLY A 9 -2.64 7.69 7.67
CA GLY A 9 -3.81 6.82 7.66
C GLY A 9 -4.97 7.46 8.44
N THR A 10 -6.18 7.41 7.90
CA THR A 10 -7.39 7.93 8.56
C THR A 10 -8.54 6.94 8.40
N ARG A 11 -9.67 7.19 9.09
CA ARG A 11 -10.92 6.45 8.86
C ARG A 11 -11.60 6.77 7.51
N LYS A 12 -11.03 7.67 6.70
CA LYS A 12 -11.61 8.14 5.44
C LYS A 12 -10.70 7.94 4.23
N GLY A 13 -9.57 7.26 4.40
CA GLY A 13 -8.55 7.05 3.37
C GLY A 13 -7.14 7.33 3.87
N ALA A 14 -6.17 7.17 2.98
CA ALA A 14 -4.78 7.56 3.19
C ALA A 14 -4.45 8.88 2.48
N PHE A 15 -3.51 9.62 3.04
CA PHE A 15 -2.92 10.81 2.43
C PHE A 15 -1.40 10.73 2.48
N ILE A 16 -0.75 11.28 1.46
CA ILE A 16 0.71 11.39 1.39
C ILE A 16 1.06 12.88 1.30
N LEU A 17 1.80 13.35 2.29
CA LEU A 17 2.25 14.72 2.37
C LEU A 17 3.74 14.76 2.06
N THR A 18 4.16 15.57 1.10
CA THR A 18 5.57 15.72 0.73
C THR A 18 6.00 17.17 0.81
N ALA A 19 7.21 17.39 1.34
CA ALA A 19 7.87 18.68 1.37
C ALA A 19 9.36 18.52 1.08
N ASP A 20 10.03 19.64 0.83
CA ASP A 20 11.49 19.69 0.81
C ASP A 20 12.07 19.66 2.24
N GLY A 21 13.39 19.85 2.36
CA GLY A 21 14.07 19.88 3.65
C GLY A 21 13.66 21.03 4.58
N LYS A 22 13.06 22.11 4.05
CA LYS A 22 12.60 23.25 4.84
C LYS A 22 11.27 22.98 5.52
N ARG A 23 10.41 22.16 4.90
CA ARG A 23 9.10 21.73 5.44
C ARG A 23 8.10 22.88 5.64
N GLU A 24 8.25 23.96 4.86
CA GLU A 24 7.40 25.16 4.91
C GLU A 24 6.17 25.00 4.02
N GLU A 25 6.35 24.45 2.81
CA GLU A 25 5.27 24.18 1.86
C GLU A 25 5.10 22.66 1.69
N TRP A 26 3.85 22.21 1.69
CA TRP A 26 3.49 20.79 1.60
C TRP A 26 2.57 20.53 0.41
N ASN A 27 2.94 19.56 -0.41
CA ASN A 27 2.04 18.97 -1.39
C ASN A 27 1.28 17.81 -0.73
N ILE A 28 -0.04 17.78 -0.90
CA ILE A 28 -0.92 16.76 -0.32
C ILE A 28 -1.52 15.92 -1.45
N SER A 29 -1.27 14.61 -1.43
CA SER A 29 -1.88 13.63 -2.32
C SER A 29 -2.91 12.78 -1.56
N GLY A 30 -4.08 12.58 -2.17
CA GLY A 30 -5.19 11.79 -1.62
C GLY A 30 -6.56 12.46 -1.76
N PRO A 31 -7.63 11.89 -1.15
CA PRO A 31 -7.60 10.63 -0.40
C PRO A 31 -7.35 9.42 -1.32
N HIS A 32 -6.34 8.62 -0.99
CA HIS A 32 -6.20 7.28 -1.55
C HIS A 32 -7.16 6.35 -0.81
N PHE A 33 -7.82 5.44 -1.53
CA PHE A 33 -8.80 4.51 -0.95
C PHE A 33 -9.91 5.24 -0.18
N ALA A 34 -10.51 6.24 -0.82
CA ALA A 34 -11.55 7.07 -0.20
C ALA A 34 -12.67 6.22 0.41
N GLY A 35 -13.01 6.52 1.67
CA GLY A 35 -14.05 5.81 2.42
C GLY A 35 -13.59 4.54 3.15
N TRP A 36 -12.37 4.07 2.92
CA TRP A 36 -11.78 2.95 3.66
C TRP A 36 -11.07 3.44 4.93
N GLU A 37 -10.99 2.57 5.94
CA GLU A 37 -10.21 2.84 7.15
C GLU A 37 -8.77 2.37 6.95
N LEU A 38 -7.82 3.27 7.17
CA LEU A 38 -6.38 3.04 7.02
C LEU A 38 -5.71 3.21 8.37
N TYR A 39 -5.47 2.09 9.07
CA TYR A 39 -4.85 2.12 10.39
C TYR A 39 -3.33 2.28 10.35
N HIS A 40 -2.68 1.86 9.25
CA HIS A 40 -1.24 1.99 9.10
C HIS A 40 -0.85 2.15 7.63
N VAL A 41 0.03 3.12 7.38
CA VAL A 41 0.69 3.36 6.08
C VAL A 41 2.18 3.50 6.34
N LYS A 42 3.02 2.75 5.63
CA LYS A 42 4.44 2.61 5.95
C LYS A 42 5.32 2.57 4.70
N GLY A 43 6.39 3.37 4.70
CA GLY A 43 7.42 3.33 3.67
C GLY A 43 8.43 2.21 3.92
N SER A 44 8.98 1.66 2.84
CA SER A 44 10.05 0.67 2.89
C SER A 44 11.39 1.32 3.22
N PRO A 45 12.22 0.72 4.10
CA PRO A 45 13.57 1.21 4.35
C PRO A 45 14.55 0.90 3.20
N VAL A 46 14.24 -0.08 2.35
CA VAL A 46 15.11 -0.50 1.24
C VAL A 46 14.77 0.16 -0.09
N ASP A 47 13.58 0.76 -0.20
CA ASP A 47 13.13 1.48 -1.39
C ASP A 47 12.25 2.67 -0.96
N PRO A 48 12.75 3.93 -1.08
CA PRO A 48 12.01 5.12 -0.71
C PRO A 48 10.70 5.35 -1.47
N ASN A 49 10.49 4.74 -2.64
CA ASN A 49 9.23 4.84 -3.39
C ASN A 49 8.22 3.78 -2.98
N ARG A 50 8.67 2.70 -2.34
CA ARG A 50 7.78 1.62 -1.92
C ARG A 50 7.03 2.00 -0.65
N ILE A 51 5.71 1.94 -0.73
CA ILE A 51 4.78 2.23 0.37
C ILE A 51 3.80 1.08 0.50
N TYR A 52 3.51 0.68 1.73
CA TYR A 52 2.45 -0.25 2.07
C TYR A 52 1.33 0.47 2.81
N ALA A 53 0.08 0.15 2.47
CA ALA A 53 -1.11 0.68 3.13
C ALA A 53 -2.03 -0.47 3.53
N SER A 54 -2.50 -0.45 4.78
CA SER A 54 -3.36 -1.48 5.34
C SER A 54 -4.82 -1.01 5.34
N GLN A 55 -5.54 -1.28 4.26
CA GLN A 55 -6.99 -1.04 4.20
C GLN A 55 -7.71 -2.00 5.14
N SER A 56 -8.70 -1.52 5.87
CA SER A 56 -9.51 -2.31 6.77
C SER A 56 -10.99 -2.02 6.54
N SER A 57 -11.80 -3.08 6.53
CA SER A 57 -13.26 -2.99 6.57
C SER A 57 -13.86 -4.10 7.42
N SER A 58 -15.06 -3.87 7.93
CA SER A 58 -15.78 -4.88 8.73
C SER A 58 -16.20 -6.11 7.91
N TRP A 59 -16.27 -6.01 6.59
CA TRP A 59 -16.74 -7.11 5.73
C TRP A 59 -15.59 -7.94 5.14
N PHE A 60 -14.56 -7.27 4.61
CA PHE A 60 -13.43 -7.95 3.94
C PHE A 60 -12.19 -8.09 4.84
N GLY A 61 -12.26 -7.62 6.08
CA GLY A 61 -11.11 -7.60 6.98
C GLY A 61 -10.02 -6.67 6.46
N GLN A 62 -8.76 -7.06 6.70
CA GLN A 62 -7.60 -6.27 6.38
C GLN A 62 -6.97 -6.71 5.05
N ILE A 63 -6.72 -5.76 4.15
CA ILE A 63 -6.06 -5.96 2.86
C ILE A 63 -4.85 -5.02 2.79
N ILE A 64 -3.70 -5.57 2.44
CA ILE A 64 -2.49 -4.79 2.16
C ILE A 64 -2.52 -4.32 0.71
N GLN A 65 -2.16 -3.05 0.50
CA GLN A 65 -1.83 -2.47 -0.79
C GLN A 65 -0.37 -2.08 -0.79
N ARG A 66 0.26 -2.18 -1.95
CA ARG A 66 1.63 -1.71 -2.19
C ARG A 66 1.62 -0.71 -3.33
N SER A 67 2.32 0.38 -3.15
CA SER A 67 2.76 1.27 -4.21
C SER A 67 4.27 1.11 -4.36
N ASP A 68 4.77 1.10 -5.59
CA ASP A 68 6.20 1.11 -5.91
C ASP A 68 6.63 2.46 -6.54
N ASP A 69 5.73 3.44 -6.62
CA ASP A 69 5.93 4.73 -7.31
C ASP A 69 5.66 5.95 -6.42
N GLY A 70 5.78 5.78 -5.12
CA GLY A 70 5.59 6.85 -4.14
C GLY A 70 4.13 7.16 -3.82
N GLY A 71 3.21 6.25 -4.13
CA GLY A 71 1.78 6.33 -3.82
C GLY A 71 0.91 6.82 -4.96
N LYS A 72 1.43 6.90 -6.19
CA LYS A 72 0.65 7.31 -7.37
C LYS A 72 -0.24 6.18 -7.85
N THR A 73 0.30 4.96 -7.88
CA THR A 73 -0.44 3.73 -8.22
C THR A 73 -0.31 2.70 -7.10
N TRP A 74 -1.31 1.83 -6.99
CA TRP A 74 -1.42 0.84 -5.92
C TRP A 74 -1.89 -0.50 -6.48
N ALA A 75 -1.36 -1.59 -5.92
CA ALA A 75 -1.77 -2.95 -6.22
C ALA A 75 -1.70 -3.83 -4.96
N THR A 76 -2.45 -4.94 -4.95
CA THR A 76 -2.34 -5.95 -3.89
C THR A 76 -1.05 -6.76 -4.08
N PRO A 77 -0.10 -6.76 -3.12
CA PRO A 77 1.13 -7.51 -3.26
C PRO A 77 0.84 -9.02 -3.36
N GLY A 78 1.40 -9.62 -4.41
CA GLY A 78 1.32 -11.04 -4.76
C GLY A 78 -0.07 -11.59 -5.09
N GLY A 79 -1.10 -10.73 -5.16
CA GLY A 79 -2.39 -11.08 -5.75
C GLY A 79 -2.40 -10.78 -7.25
N GLY A 80 -2.80 -11.76 -8.07
CA GLY A 80 -3.25 -11.48 -9.42
C GLY A 80 -4.69 -10.96 -9.37
N ILE A 81 -5.08 -10.11 -10.31
CA ILE A 81 -6.52 -9.90 -10.59
C ILE A 81 -6.97 -11.13 -11.37
N GLU A 82 -7.20 -12.24 -10.69
CA GLU A 82 -7.88 -13.36 -11.30
C GLU A 82 -9.36 -13.04 -11.39
N THR A 83 -9.94 -13.17 -12.57
CA THR A 83 -11.39 -13.10 -12.75
C THR A 83 -11.99 -14.50 -12.80
N THR A 84 -13.24 -14.62 -12.38
CA THR A 84 -14.06 -15.78 -12.76
C THR A 84 -14.22 -15.81 -14.29
N PRO A 85 -14.62 -16.96 -14.86
CA PRO A 85 -14.96 -17.04 -16.29
C PRO A 85 -15.98 -15.97 -16.72
N ASP A 86 -16.86 -15.54 -15.80
CA ASP A 86 -17.88 -14.51 -16.02
C ASP A 86 -17.35 -13.07 -15.84
N GLY A 87 -16.05 -12.89 -15.63
CA GLY A 87 -15.39 -11.58 -15.53
C GLY A 87 -15.47 -10.91 -14.16
N MET A 88 -16.02 -11.58 -13.14
CA MET A 88 -16.04 -11.04 -11.78
C MET A 88 -14.67 -11.20 -11.11
N PRO A 89 -14.17 -10.23 -10.34
CA PRO A 89 -12.94 -10.43 -9.56
C PRO A 89 -13.11 -11.63 -8.63
N LYS A 90 -12.20 -12.61 -8.69
CA LYS A 90 -12.08 -13.58 -7.60
C LYS A 90 -11.64 -12.79 -6.38
N GLY A 91 -12.36 -12.95 -5.28
CA GLY A 91 -11.98 -12.40 -3.99
C GLY A 91 -10.74 -13.11 -3.45
N GLU A 92 -9.59 -12.89 -4.06
CA GLU A 92 -8.32 -13.39 -3.58
C GLU A 92 -7.71 -12.34 -2.64
N GLY A 93 -7.41 -12.75 -1.41
CA GLY A 93 -6.68 -11.92 -0.46
C GLY A 93 -5.22 -11.71 -0.87
N ASN A 94 -4.47 -10.99 -0.04
CA ASN A 94 -3.03 -10.87 -0.22
C ASN A 94 -2.35 -12.25 -0.21
N LYS A 95 -1.61 -12.59 -1.27
CA LYS A 95 -0.71 -13.75 -1.29
C LYS A 95 0.71 -13.23 -1.14
N PHE A 96 1.36 -13.48 -0.01
CA PHE A 96 2.79 -13.22 0.13
C PHE A 96 3.57 -14.40 -0.44
N VAL A 97 3.54 -14.52 -1.77
CA VAL A 97 4.28 -15.56 -2.49
C VAL A 97 5.75 -15.20 -2.51
N TYR A 98 6.60 -16.11 -2.05
CA TYR A 98 8.04 -15.98 -2.25
C TYR A 98 8.39 -16.26 -3.71
N GLU A 99 9.31 -15.49 -4.27
CA GLU A 99 9.94 -15.87 -5.52
C GLU A 99 10.95 -16.99 -5.26
N GLY A 100 10.91 -18.04 -6.08
CA GLY A 100 11.80 -19.20 -6.00
C GLY A 100 11.21 -20.39 -5.24
N VAL A 101 12.00 -21.46 -5.17
CA VAL A 101 11.68 -22.66 -4.37
C VAL A 101 12.00 -22.32 -2.91
N PRO A 102 11.01 -22.36 -1.98
CA PRO A 102 11.31 -22.20 -0.57
C PRO A 102 12.39 -23.21 -0.17
N GLY A 103 13.54 -22.72 0.28
CA GLY A 103 14.61 -23.58 0.77
C GLY A 103 14.14 -24.38 1.98
N THR A 104 14.81 -25.49 2.28
CA THR A 104 14.66 -26.12 3.60
C THR A 104 15.12 -25.12 4.65
N HIS A 105 14.27 -24.84 5.64
CA HIS A 105 14.63 -24.02 6.80
C HIS A 105 15.88 -24.66 7.43
N GLN A 106 17.05 -24.06 7.22
CA GLN A 106 18.28 -24.44 7.91
C GLN A 106 18.50 -23.42 9.01
N TRP A 107 18.62 -23.93 10.23
CA TRP A 107 18.89 -23.17 11.45
C TRP A 107 20.33 -22.67 11.48
#